data_AF-A0A1S6IQ06-F1
#
_entry.id   AF-A0A1S6IQ06-F1
#
_cell.length_a   1.000
_cell.length_b   1.000
_cell.length_c   1.000
_cell.angle_alpha   90.00
_cell.angle_beta   90.00
_cell.angle_gamma   90.00
#
_symmetry.space_group_name_H-M   'P 1'
#
loop_
_entity.id
_entity.type
_entity.pdbx_description
1 polymer ?
#
loop_
_entity_poly.entity_id
_entity_poly.type
_entity_poly.pdbx_seq_one_letter_code
_entity_poly.pdbx_strand_id
1 'polypeptide(L)'
;MTTRYTAKIMPLNEAVIGTSVSGKAELIEDGDTLKIKIEATGTPPNMMHWSHFHGFPDGTKGRVPTKDADTNGDGVIDLPELYAVAGQTMVPFDNAPQDINIPHDNYPHSDENGNWKYEFEVPLGELKKKFKEKFGSEDLQLDTRTVLIHGVPESVELPDTVEGTVKGYGPHTTLPIGVGEIEKV
;
A
#
# COMPACT_ATOMS: atom_id res chain seq x y z
N MET A 1 -15.19 2.81 21.81
CA MET A 1 -14.65 1.43 21.84
C MET A 1 -13.44 1.41 20.95
N THR A 2 -12.37 0.75 21.37
CA THR A 2 -11.14 0.64 20.59
C THR A 2 -11.21 -0.62 19.72
N THR A 3 -10.98 -0.49 18.42
CA THR A 3 -10.89 -1.63 17.49
C THR A 3 -9.46 -1.73 16.97
N ARG A 4 -8.92 -2.95 16.90
CA ARG A 4 -7.55 -3.20 16.46
C ARG A 4 -7.53 -4.06 15.22
N TYR A 5 -6.55 -3.78 14.37
CA TYR A 5 -6.28 -4.55 13.16
C TYR A 5 -4.78 -4.78 13.01
N THR A 6 -4.40 -5.85 12.35
CA THR A 6 -3.02 -6.17 11.99
C THR A 6 -2.94 -6.60 10.53
N ALA A 7 -1.79 -6.37 9.90
CA ALA A 7 -1.46 -7.02 8.64
C ALA A 7 -0.03 -7.56 8.70
N LYS A 8 0.19 -8.76 8.17
CA LYS A 8 1.53 -9.29 7.91
C LYS A 8 1.92 -8.92 6.48
N ILE A 9 2.99 -8.17 6.32
CA ILE A 9 3.47 -7.74 5.00
C ILE A 9 4.37 -8.84 4.46
N MET A 10 4.01 -9.33 3.27
CA MET A 10 4.70 -10.34 2.50
C MET A 10 5.25 -9.71 1.22
N PRO A 11 6.34 -10.24 0.67
CA PRO A 11 6.97 -9.67 -0.51
C PRO A 11 6.11 -9.85 -1.77
N LEU A 12 6.28 -8.93 -2.71
CA LEU A 12 5.85 -9.05 -4.10
C LEU A 12 7.01 -8.70 -5.01
N ASN A 13 7.07 -9.32 -6.20
CA ASN A 13 8.08 -9.05 -7.24
C ASN A 13 9.56 -9.19 -6.80
N GLU A 14 9.83 -9.88 -5.68
CA GLU A 14 11.17 -10.03 -5.08
C GLU A 14 12.25 -10.53 -6.05
N ALA A 15 11.85 -11.37 -7.02
CA ALA A 15 12.76 -11.93 -8.02
C ALA A 15 13.33 -10.87 -8.97
N VAL A 16 12.53 -9.86 -9.32
CA VAL A 16 12.94 -8.75 -10.21
C VAL A 16 13.58 -7.62 -9.41
N ILE A 17 13.11 -7.38 -8.18
CA ILE A 17 13.61 -6.32 -7.31
C ILE A 17 15.00 -6.66 -6.74
N GLY A 18 15.27 -7.93 -6.48
CA GLY A 18 16.48 -8.40 -5.81
C GLY A 18 16.48 -8.21 -4.29
N THR A 19 15.38 -7.70 -3.71
CA THR A 19 15.14 -7.64 -2.27
C THR A 19 13.77 -8.25 -1.93
N SER A 20 13.60 -8.67 -0.69
CA SER A 20 12.37 -9.31 -0.22
C SER A 20 11.81 -8.52 0.96
N VAL A 21 10.72 -7.78 0.70
CA VAL A 21 10.05 -6.98 1.74
C VAL A 21 9.31 -7.88 2.72
N SER A 22 9.50 -7.63 4.01
CA SER A 22 8.70 -8.27 5.07
C SER A 22 8.40 -7.27 6.18
N GLY A 23 7.26 -7.42 6.85
CA GLY A 23 6.89 -6.44 7.87
C GLY A 23 5.56 -6.71 8.56
N LYS A 24 5.13 -5.71 9.34
CA LYS A 24 3.85 -5.72 10.06
C LYS A 24 3.23 -4.34 10.06
N ALA A 25 1.92 -4.28 9.88
CA ALA A 25 1.11 -3.12 10.15
C ALA A 25 0.22 -3.35 11.38
N GLU A 26 0.03 -2.32 12.19
CA GLU A 26 -0.94 -2.25 13.27
C GLU A 26 -1.80 -0.99 13.08
N LEU A 27 -3.12 -1.18 13.07
CA LEU A 27 -4.08 -0.09 12.95
C LEU A 27 -5.02 -0.12 14.15
N ILE A 28 -5.25 1.03 14.77
CA ILE A 28 -6.09 1.14 15.97
C ILE A 28 -7.08 2.27 15.76
N GLU A 29 -8.35 1.93 15.63
CA GLU A 29 -9.45 2.90 15.71
C GLU A 29 -9.76 3.12 17.18
N ASP A 30 -9.50 4.33 17.68
CA ASP A 30 -9.74 4.71 19.07
C ASP A 30 -10.43 6.07 19.15
N GLY A 31 -11.74 6.06 19.39
CA GLY A 31 -12.56 7.28 19.35
C GLY A 31 -12.57 7.89 17.95
N ASP A 32 -12.10 9.13 17.84
CA ASP A 32 -12.05 9.89 16.58
C ASP A 32 -10.69 9.82 15.87
N THR A 33 -9.81 8.90 16.30
CA THR A 33 -8.46 8.75 15.76
C THR A 33 -8.23 7.34 15.22
N LEU A 34 -7.57 7.25 14.06
CA LEU A 34 -6.97 6.03 13.54
C LEU A 34 -5.47 6.12 13.70
N LYS A 35 -4.90 5.31 14.61
CA LYS A 35 -3.46 5.21 14.80
C LYS A 35 -2.92 4.14 13.85
N ILE A 36 -1.92 4.49 13.07
CA ILE A 36 -1.29 3.59 12.09
C ILE A 36 0.17 3.47 12.46
N LYS A 37 0.65 2.23 12.60
CA LYS A 37 2.07 1.91 12.74
C LYS A 37 2.44 0.82 11.75
N ILE A 38 3.43 1.05 10.92
CA ILE A 38 3.91 0.06 9.95
C ILE A 38 5.44 0.02 10.01
N GLU A 39 5.98 -1.18 10.09
CA GLU A 39 7.42 -1.44 10.07
C GLU A 39 7.68 -2.52 9.02
N ALA A 40 8.59 -2.24 8.09
CA ALA A 40 9.02 -3.15 7.04
C ALA A 40 10.54 -3.15 6.92
N THR A 41 11.10 -4.29 6.51
CA THR A 41 12.51 -4.46 6.22
C THR A 41 12.68 -5.10 4.85
N GLY A 42 13.88 -4.98 4.26
CA GLY A 42 14.15 -5.52 2.93
C GLY A 42 13.52 -4.71 1.80
N THR A 43 13.10 -3.47 2.08
CA THR A 43 12.76 -2.51 1.01
C THR A 43 14.04 -2.05 0.32
N PRO A 44 13.98 -1.65 -0.96
CA PRO A 44 15.09 -0.94 -1.58
C PRO A 44 15.56 0.24 -0.70
N PRO A 45 16.86 0.36 -0.37
CA PRO A 45 17.33 1.32 0.63
C PRO A 45 17.40 2.75 0.11
N ASN A 46 17.45 3.72 1.03
CA ASN A 46 17.66 5.15 0.76
C ASN A 46 16.69 5.80 -0.23
N MET A 47 15.47 5.27 -0.40
CA MET A 47 14.48 5.84 -1.30
C MET A 47 13.10 5.97 -0.66
N MET A 48 12.27 6.80 -1.29
CA MET A 48 10.86 6.95 -0.93
C MET A 48 10.09 5.70 -1.34
N HIS A 49 9.17 5.26 -0.49
CA HIS A 49 8.22 4.21 -0.84
C HIS A 49 6.80 4.73 -0.74
N TRP A 50 6.10 4.76 -1.87
CA TRP A 50 4.67 4.96 -1.89
C TRP A 50 4.01 3.82 -1.13
N SER A 51 3.06 4.14 -0.27
CA SER A 51 2.36 3.13 0.51
C SER A 51 0.96 3.59 0.86
N HIS A 52 0.03 2.63 0.87
CA HIS A 52 -1.40 2.89 0.95
C HIS A 52 -2.11 1.72 1.60
N PHE A 53 -3.37 1.91 1.98
CA PHE A 53 -4.29 0.78 1.89
C PHE A 53 -5.03 0.77 0.56
N HIS A 54 -5.23 -0.42 0.01
CA HIS A 54 -6.01 -0.70 -1.19
C HIS A 54 -7.31 -1.42 -0.82
N GLY A 55 -8.29 -1.37 -1.72
CA GLY A 55 -9.50 -2.17 -1.60
C GLY A 55 -10.52 -1.93 -2.70
N PHE A 56 -11.62 -2.66 -2.61
CA PHE A 56 -12.75 -2.50 -3.52
C PHE A 56 -13.84 -1.63 -2.88
N PRO A 57 -14.38 -0.62 -3.58
CA PRO A 57 -15.45 0.24 -3.06
C PRO A 57 -16.72 -0.50 -2.65
N ASP A 58 -16.98 -1.65 -3.25
CA ASP A 58 -18.12 -2.50 -2.92
C ASP A 58 -17.94 -3.32 -1.63
N GLY A 59 -16.78 -3.21 -0.98
CA GLY A 59 -16.44 -3.95 0.24
C GLY A 59 -15.94 -5.37 0.01
N THR A 60 -15.73 -5.78 -1.25
CA THR A 60 -15.03 -7.03 -1.54
C THR A 60 -13.66 -7.01 -0.86
N LYS A 61 -13.34 -8.08 -0.12
CA LYS A 61 -12.06 -8.17 0.59
C LYS A 61 -10.94 -8.28 -0.45
N GLY A 62 -9.94 -7.39 -0.37
CA GLY A 62 -8.68 -7.52 -1.12
C GLY A 62 -7.88 -8.75 -0.68
N ARG A 63 -7.03 -9.27 -1.55
CA ARG A 63 -6.14 -10.40 -1.23
C ARG A 63 -4.70 -10.06 -1.53
N VAL A 64 -3.79 -10.83 -0.94
CA VAL A 64 -2.41 -10.89 -1.43
C VAL A 64 -2.41 -11.57 -2.82
N PRO A 65 -1.91 -10.90 -3.87
CA PRO A 65 -1.72 -11.52 -5.17
C PRO A 65 -0.84 -12.77 -5.08
N THR A 66 -1.20 -13.77 -5.87
CA THR A 66 -0.34 -14.93 -6.12
C THR A 66 0.27 -14.81 -7.52
N LYS A 67 1.12 -15.75 -7.90
CA LYS A 67 1.68 -15.79 -9.27
C LYS A 67 0.62 -15.85 -10.36
N ASP A 68 -0.58 -16.32 -10.05
CA ASP A 68 -1.69 -16.35 -11.02
C ASP A 68 -2.22 -14.95 -11.38
N ALA A 69 -1.80 -13.91 -10.64
CA ALA A 69 -2.14 -12.52 -10.93
C ALA A 69 -1.28 -11.93 -12.07
N ASP A 70 -0.11 -12.51 -12.38
CA ASP A 70 0.70 -12.18 -13.55
C ASP A 70 0.01 -12.74 -14.80
N THR A 71 -0.88 -11.94 -15.36
CA THR A 71 -1.77 -12.32 -16.47
C THR A 71 -1.09 -12.21 -17.83
N ASN A 72 -0.08 -11.35 -17.95
CA ASN A 72 0.69 -11.18 -19.18
C ASN A 72 1.90 -12.15 -19.26
N GLY A 73 2.29 -12.76 -18.13
CA GLY A 73 3.34 -13.77 -18.02
C GLY A 73 4.76 -13.20 -18.11
N ASP A 74 4.96 -11.92 -17.80
CA ASP A 74 6.28 -11.26 -17.85
C ASP A 74 7.10 -11.45 -16.58
N GLY A 75 6.53 -12.12 -15.57
CA GLY A 75 7.16 -12.41 -14.29
C GLY A 75 7.00 -11.30 -13.25
N VAL A 76 6.23 -10.26 -13.53
CA VAL A 76 5.99 -9.10 -12.66
C VAL A 76 4.50 -8.90 -12.46
N ILE A 77 4.07 -8.85 -11.20
CA ILE A 77 2.72 -8.42 -10.87
C ILE A 77 2.71 -6.90 -10.82
N ASP A 78 2.21 -6.28 -11.89
CA ASP A 78 2.18 -4.83 -12.03
C ASP A 78 0.94 -4.18 -11.38
N LEU A 79 0.78 -2.87 -11.53
CA LEU A 79 -0.29 -2.14 -10.86
C LEU A 79 -1.70 -2.51 -11.36
N PRO A 80 -1.98 -2.58 -12.69
CA PRO A 80 -3.25 -3.11 -13.19
C PRO A 80 -3.59 -4.52 -12.69
N GLU A 81 -2.63 -5.43 -12.65
CA GLU A 81 -2.83 -6.80 -12.18
C GLU A 81 -3.10 -6.85 -10.68
N LEU A 82 -2.36 -6.06 -9.90
CA LEU A 82 -2.61 -5.87 -8.48
C LEU A 82 -4.04 -5.37 -8.24
N TYR A 83 -4.53 -4.41 -9.02
CA TYR A 83 -5.88 -3.85 -8.84
C TYR A 83 -6.99 -4.89 -8.99
N ALA A 84 -6.80 -5.92 -9.81
CA ALA A 84 -7.77 -7.00 -9.96
C ALA A 84 -7.90 -7.88 -8.71
N VAL A 85 -6.88 -7.90 -7.83
CA VAL A 85 -6.81 -8.81 -6.67
C VAL A 85 -6.89 -8.08 -5.33
N ALA A 86 -6.15 -6.98 -5.18
CA ALA A 86 -6.07 -6.19 -3.95
C ALA A 86 -7.00 -4.97 -3.97
N GLY A 87 -7.55 -4.63 -5.14
CA GLY A 87 -8.38 -3.45 -5.34
C GLY A 87 -7.57 -2.19 -5.62
N GLN A 88 -8.28 -1.09 -5.86
CA GLN A 88 -7.68 0.19 -6.21
C GLN A 88 -6.97 0.83 -5.01
N THR A 89 -6.02 1.73 -5.29
CA THR A 89 -5.39 2.57 -4.29
C THR A 89 -6.43 3.46 -3.60
N MET A 90 -6.47 3.45 -2.27
CA MET A 90 -7.43 4.24 -1.50
C MET A 90 -6.74 5.34 -0.70
N VAL A 91 -6.16 5.05 0.47
CA VAL A 91 -5.66 6.07 1.39
C VAL A 91 -4.14 5.96 1.54
N PRO A 92 -3.39 7.06 1.33
CA PRO A 92 -1.94 7.07 1.44
C PRO A 92 -1.48 7.01 2.90
N PHE A 93 -0.30 6.45 3.10
CA PHE A 93 0.46 6.50 4.34
C PHE A 93 1.54 7.58 4.21
N ASP A 94 1.08 8.83 4.06
CA ASP A 94 1.89 10.02 3.93
C ASP A 94 1.72 10.92 5.18
N ASN A 95 2.04 12.20 5.05
CA ASN A 95 1.91 13.18 6.13
C ASN A 95 0.49 13.79 6.28
N ALA A 96 -0.47 13.42 5.42
CA ALA A 96 -1.87 13.85 5.52
C ALA A 96 -2.85 12.81 4.93
N PRO A 97 -2.95 11.59 5.50
CA PRO A 97 -3.78 10.51 4.93
C PRO A 97 -5.25 10.90 4.71
N GLN A 98 -5.78 11.75 5.59
CA GLN A 98 -7.14 12.26 5.54
C GLN A 98 -7.47 13.07 4.28
N ASP A 99 -6.46 13.60 3.57
CA ASP A 99 -6.67 14.39 2.35
C ASP A 99 -6.89 13.51 1.12
N ILE A 100 -6.49 12.22 1.20
CA ILE A 100 -6.60 11.24 0.10
C ILE A 100 -6.04 11.82 -1.21
N ASN A 101 -4.82 12.37 -1.11
CA ASN A 101 -4.04 12.84 -2.24
C ASN A 101 -2.96 11.81 -2.53
N ILE A 102 -3.04 11.07 -3.63
CA ILE A 102 -2.11 9.97 -3.92
C ILE A 102 -0.84 10.42 -4.65
N PRO A 103 -0.91 11.16 -5.77
CA PRO A 103 0.26 11.43 -6.60
C PRO A 103 1.07 12.63 -6.10
N HIS A 104 2.05 12.38 -5.24
CA HIS A 104 3.01 13.38 -4.71
C HIS A 104 4.21 12.68 -4.03
N ASP A 105 5.17 13.48 -3.54
CA ASP A 105 6.46 12.99 -3.01
C ASP A 105 6.60 13.14 -1.48
N ASN A 106 5.51 12.99 -0.73
CA ASN A 106 5.51 13.17 0.74
C ASN A 106 5.40 11.84 1.51
N TYR A 107 5.90 10.75 0.94
CA TYR A 107 5.88 9.43 1.58
C TYR A 107 7.16 9.17 2.38
N PRO A 108 7.15 8.23 3.34
CA PRO A 108 8.34 7.90 4.11
C PRO A 108 9.43 7.25 3.26
N HIS A 109 10.67 7.50 3.64
CA HIS A 109 11.85 6.88 3.05
C HIS A 109 12.33 5.71 3.90
N SER A 110 12.89 4.68 3.25
CA SER A 110 13.67 3.65 3.93
C SER A 110 15.06 4.18 4.31
N ASP A 111 15.65 3.65 5.37
CA ASP A 111 17.03 3.92 5.73
C ASP A 111 18.04 3.19 4.81
N GLU A 112 19.33 3.32 5.14
CA GLU A 112 20.43 2.70 4.40
C GLU A 112 20.42 1.17 4.40
N ASN A 113 19.73 0.56 5.37
CA ASN A 113 19.61 -0.88 5.54
C ASN A 113 18.29 -1.42 4.94
N GLY A 114 17.48 -0.57 4.31
CA GLY A 114 16.17 -0.96 3.79
C GLY A 114 15.14 -1.18 4.90
N ASN A 115 15.33 -0.55 6.08
CA ASN A 115 14.28 -0.47 7.09
C ASN A 115 13.39 0.71 6.76
N TRP A 116 12.10 0.46 6.68
CA TRP A 116 11.08 1.45 6.40
C TRP A 116 10.07 1.48 7.56
N LYS A 117 9.72 2.68 8.01
CA LYS A 117 8.78 2.87 9.11
C LYS A 117 7.79 3.98 8.79
N TYR A 118 6.53 3.75 9.14
CA TYR A 118 5.46 4.74 9.13
C TYR A 118 4.74 4.75 10.48
N GLU A 119 4.47 5.94 11.01
CA GLU A 119 3.67 6.12 12.22
C GLU A 119 2.90 7.43 12.13
N PHE A 120 1.57 7.36 12.23
CA PHE A 120 0.71 8.54 12.12
C PHE A 120 -0.61 8.35 12.87
N GLU A 121 -1.16 9.44 13.41
CA GLU A 121 -2.49 9.49 13.99
C GLU A 121 -3.42 10.29 13.07
N VAL A 122 -4.34 9.60 12.40
CA VAL A 122 -5.24 10.20 11.40
C VAL A 122 -6.56 10.61 12.06
N PRO A 123 -7.05 11.84 11.83
CA PRO A 123 -8.40 12.25 12.27
C PRO A 123 -9.47 11.49 11.48
N LEU A 124 -10.19 10.57 12.12
CA LEU A 124 -11.19 9.71 11.47
C LEU A 124 -12.36 10.49 10.88
N GLY A 125 -12.78 11.59 11.51
CA GLY A 125 -13.89 12.40 10.99
C GLY A 125 -13.57 13.01 9.61
N GLU A 126 -12.37 13.56 9.47
CA GLU A 126 -11.89 14.13 8.19
C GLU A 126 -11.66 13.03 7.17
N LEU A 127 -11.00 11.95 7.57
CA LEU A 127 -10.75 10.80 6.71
C LEU A 127 -12.06 10.20 6.17
N LYS A 128 -13.05 9.94 7.02
CA LYS A 128 -14.34 9.36 6.62
C LYS A 128 -15.13 10.28 5.70
N LYS A 129 -15.12 11.59 5.97
CA LYS A 129 -15.72 12.58 5.06
C LYS A 129 -15.07 12.50 3.68
N LYS A 130 -13.72 12.48 3.62
CA LYS A 130 -12.99 12.39 2.36
C LYS A 130 -13.19 11.04 1.65
N PHE A 131 -13.23 9.97 2.42
CA PHE A 131 -13.49 8.62 1.94
C PHE A 131 -14.88 8.52 1.30
N LYS A 132 -15.90 9.15 1.90
CA LYS A 132 -17.24 9.25 1.30
C LYS A 132 -17.26 10.06 0.01
N GLU A 133 -16.58 11.20 -0.02
CA GLU A 133 -16.45 12.02 -1.22
C GLU A 133 -15.83 11.23 -2.39
N LYS A 134 -14.85 10.37 -2.10
CA LYS A 134 -14.08 9.61 -3.11
C LYS A 134 -14.71 8.27 -3.49
N PHE A 135 -15.27 7.55 -2.52
CA PHE A 135 -15.65 6.14 -2.66
C PHE A 135 -17.13 5.86 -2.29
N GLY A 136 -17.89 6.88 -1.87
CA GLY A 136 -19.33 6.77 -1.63
C GLY A 136 -19.76 6.18 -0.28
N SER A 137 -18.81 5.83 0.60
CA SER A 137 -19.07 5.29 1.94
C SER A 137 -18.26 6.02 3.00
N GLU A 138 -18.77 6.09 4.23
CA GLU A 138 -17.99 6.52 5.42
C GLU A 138 -17.39 5.34 6.18
N ASP A 139 -17.73 4.11 5.77
CA ASP A 139 -17.21 2.89 6.35
C ASP A 139 -15.89 2.52 5.66
N LEU A 140 -14.79 2.62 6.41
CA LEU A 140 -13.45 2.31 5.90
C LEU A 140 -13.28 0.80 5.63
N GLN A 141 -14.01 -0.05 6.37
CA GLN A 141 -13.96 -1.52 6.30
C GLN A 141 -12.53 -2.05 6.30
N LEU A 142 -11.72 -1.63 7.27
CA LEU A 142 -10.27 -1.87 7.28
C LEU A 142 -9.91 -3.35 7.12
N ASP A 143 -10.70 -4.27 7.70
CA ASP A 143 -10.54 -5.73 7.59
C ASP A 143 -10.87 -6.32 6.20
N THR A 144 -11.32 -5.48 5.27
CA THR A 144 -11.49 -5.83 3.86
C THR A 144 -10.37 -5.29 2.96
N ARG A 145 -9.39 -4.58 3.53
CA ARG A 145 -8.34 -3.86 2.80
C ARG A 145 -7.00 -4.59 2.88
N THR A 146 -6.07 -4.14 2.05
CA THR A 146 -4.67 -4.58 2.07
C THR A 146 -3.73 -3.39 2.26
N VAL A 147 -2.69 -3.54 3.06
CA VAL A 147 -1.54 -2.61 3.13
C VAL A 147 -0.63 -2.88 1.95
N LEU A 148 -0.27 -1.86 1.18
CA LEU A 148 0.67 -1.93 0.07
C LEU A 148 1.87 -1.03 0.30
N ILE A 149 3.05 -1.50 -0.12
CA ILE A 149 4.29 -0.74 -0.24
C ILE A 149 4.75 -0.89 -1.68
N HIS A 150 5.16 0.22 -2.29
CA HIS A 150 5.58 0.34 -3.67
C HIS A 150 6.96 0.98 -3.78
N GLY A 151 7.55 0.85 -4.97
CA GLY A 151 8.69 1.64 -5.36
C GLY A 151 9.99 0.85 -5.41
N VAL A 152 10.68 0.97 -6.54
CA VAL A 152 12.00 0.41 -6.83
C VAL A 152 12.89 1.49 -7.43
N PRO A 153 14.22 1.41 -7.27
CA PRO A 153 15.11 2.41 -7.86
C PRO A 153 15.13 2.28 -9.38
N GLU A 154 15.34 3.38 -10.09
CA GLU A 154 15.44 3.45 -11.57
C GLU A 154 16.51 2.49 -12.16
N SER A 155 17.45 2.02 -11.33
CA SER A 155 18.46 1.04 -11.73
C SER A 155 17.90 -0.39 -11.88
N VAL A 156 16.71 -0.68 -11.38
CA VAL A 156 16.04 -1.97 -11.60
C VAL A 156 15.50 -1.97 -13.03
N GLU A 157 15.96 -2.93 -13.83
CA GLU A 157 15.43 -3.13 -15.18
C GLU A 157 14.06 -3.80 -15.09
N LEU A 158 13.02 -3.09 -15.49
CA LEU A 158 11.66 -3.61 -15.59
C LEU A 158 11.38 -3.99 -17.06
N PRO A 159 10.65 -5.10 -17.32
CA PRO A 159 10.14 -5.39 -18.65
C PRO A 159 9.33 -4.20 -19.23
N ASP A 160 9.41 -3.99 -20.54
CA ASP A 160 8.64 -2.94 -21.24
C ASP A 160 7.12 -3.12 -21.13
N THR A 161 6.68 -4.33 -20.74
CA THR A 161 5.28 -4.71 -20.51
C THR A 161 4.75 -4.32 -19.15
N VAL A 162 5.61 -3.92 -18.20
CA VAL A 162 5.17 -3.49 -16.86
C VAL A 162 4.41 -2.17 -16.97
N GLU A 163 3.14 -2.20 -16.60
CA GLU A 163 2.28 -1.02 -16.57
C GLU A 163 2.21 -0.39 -15.17
N GLY A 164 1.46 0.72 -15.07
CA GLY A 164 1.18 1.36 -13.77
C GLY A 164 1.58 2.82 -13.68
N THR A 165 1.36 3.61 -14.73
CA THR A 165 1.62 5.06 -14.64
C THR A 165 0.47 5.78 -13.93
N VAL A 166 0.77 6.51 -12.84
CA VAL A 166 -0.20 7.32 -12.09
C VAL A 166 0.18 8.79 -12.19
N LYS A 167 -0.58 9.60 -12.94
CA LYS A 167 -0.35 11.06 -13.14
C LYS A 167 1.12 11.45 -13.44
N GLY A 168 1.83 10.62 -14.21
CA GLY A 168 3.23 10.87 -14.60
C GLY A 168 4.27 10.16 -13.74
N TYR A 169 3.88 9.54 -12.62
CA TYR A 169 4.73 8.61 -11.88
C TYR A 169 4.71 7.26 -12.58
N GLY A 170 5.88 6.81 -13.04
CA GLY A 170 6.03 5.57 -13.80
C GLY A 170 6.07 4.31 -12.94
N PRO A 171 6.22 3.13 -13.59
CA PRO A 171 6.25 1.83 -12.93
C PRO A 171 7.29 1.72 -11.80
N HIS A 172 8.45 2.36 -11.90
CA HIS A 172 9.43 2.37 -10.80
C HIS A 172 8.90 2.96 -9.50
N THR A 173 7.97 3.91 -9.57
CA THR A 173 7.31 4.46 -8.36
C THR A 173 6.18 3.56 -7.87
N THR A 174 5.43 2.95 -8.78
CA THR A 174 4.13 2.31 -8.49
C THR A 174 4.19 0.79 -8.42
N LEU A 175 5.32 0.17 -8.75
CA LEU A 175 5.48 -1.28 -8.69
C LEU A 175 5.30 -1.75 -7.25
N PRO A 176 4.39 -2.70 -6.98
CA PRO A 176 4.21 -3.22 -5.63
C PRO A 176 5.41 -4.09 -5.23
N ILE A 177 5.92 -3.85 -4.02
CA ILE A 177 7.07 -4.55 -3.45
C ILE A 177 6.68 -5.34 -2.18
N GLY A 178 5.58 -4.96 -1.53
CA GLY A 178 5.07 -5.65 -0.35
C GLY A 178 3.57 -5.45 -0.17
N VAL A 179 2.88 -6.49 0.32
CA VAL A 179 1.44 -6.52 0.51
C VAL A 179 1.06 -7.28 1.77
N GLY A 180 0.01 -6.83 2.48
CA GLY A 180 -0.54 -7.57 3.61
C GLY A 180 -2.04 -7.38 3.75
N GLU A 181 -2.80 -8.46 3.90
CA GLU A 181 -4.22 -8.40 4.25
C GLU A 181 -4.39 -7.84 5.67
N ILE A 182 -5.28 -6.86 5.82
CA ILE A 182 -5.64 -6.32 7.11
C ILE A 182 -6.70 -7.23 7.74
N GLU A 183 -6.47 -7.63 8.98
CA GLU A 183 -7.36 -8.48 9.76
C GLU A 183 -7.67 -7.82 11.10
N LYS A 184 -8.93 -7.88 11.52
CA LYS A 184 -9.36 -7.43 12.84
C LYS A 184 -8.87 -8.41 13.92
N VAL A 185 -8.39 -7.90 15.06
CA VAL A 185 -7.86 -8.69 16.19
C VAL A 185 -8.52 -8.38 17.52
#